data_AF-A0A518DMM4-F1
#
_entry.id   AF-A0A518DMM4-F1
#
_cell.length_a   1.000
_cell.length_b   1.000
_cell.length_c   1.000
_cell.angle_alpha   90.00
_cell.angle_beta   90.00
_cell.angle_gamma   90.00
#
_symmetry.space_group_name_H-M   'P 1'
#
loop_
_entity.id
_entity.type
_entity.pdbx_description
1 polymer ?
#
loop_
_entity_poly.entity_id
_entity_poly.type
_entity_poly.pdbx_seq_one_letter_code
_entity_poly.pdbx_strand_id
1 'polypeptide(L)'
;MKETAYLLQATLIAAWWIGLTCSSRFFDAFQFSGISSIAFWSFFGPDVLVIAALSLVRAYREYRTLELIVLGAFAYAALYCCNAVALTNSGYLPTGLMVLGLLYNTFLCFPNAAFRVSSSKHTTTNALKTLIQIVCVWTLALVAVPYVLLDAFDALRFPTVSIGSVVGTGLFLACSLLGLSSSFFIVRDGKGTPLPLDQTNSLVMSGPYRYVCNPMAIAGIGQCISIALIFQSFPILTYSLIGAFFWHCVVRPIEERDLAERLGDAYTEYRREVSCWIPTFKRNAT
;
A
#
# COMPACT_ATOMS: atom_id res chain seq x y z
N MET A 1 -13.27 11.78 1.28
CA MET A 1 -12.01 10.99 1.31
C MET A 1 -11.96 10.07 2.52
N LYS A 2 -12.07 10.60 3.76
CA LYS A 2 -12.15 9.75 4.95
C LYS A 2 -13.34 8.77 4.90
N GLU A 3 -14.47 9.19 4.35
CA GLU A 3 -15.63 8.32 4.10
C GLU A 3 -15.25 7.03 3.34
N THR A 4 -14.73 7.15 2.11
CA THR A 4 -14.32 6.01 1.28
C THR A 4 -13.28 5.14 1.99
N ALA A 5 -12.35 5.76 2.71
CA ALA A 5 -11.34 5.10 3.52
C ALA A 5 -11.96 4.23 4.64
N TYR A 6 -12.88 4.79 5.41
CA TYR A 6 -13.55 4.06 6.50
C TYR A 6 -14.55 3.01 5.99
N LEU A 7 -15.22 3.25 4.85
CA LEU A 7 -16.06 2.24 4.18
C LEU A 7 -15.23 1.06 3.70
N LEU A 8 -14.07 1.33 3.09
CA LEU A 8 -13.15 0.30 2.64
C LEU A 8 -12.63 -0.51 3.83
N GLN A 9 -12.24 0.16 4.92
CA GLN A 9 -11.81 -0.50 6.16
C GLN A 9 -12.89 -1.43 6.72
N ALA A 10 -14.13 -0.94 6.87
CA ALA A 10 -15.24 -1.75 7.38
C ALA A 10 -15.50 -2.96 6.47
N THR A 11 -15.44 -2.77 5.15
CA THR A 11 -15.62 -3.85 4.16
C THR A 11 -14.51 -4.90 4.26
N LEU A 12 -13.26 -4.47 4.37
CA LEU A 12 -12.10 -5.38 4.49
C LEU A 12 -12.15 -6.18 5.78
N ILE A 13 -12.53 -5.57 6.91
CA ILE A 13 -12.67 -6.28 8.20
C ILE A 13 -13.79 -7.32 8.13
N ALA A 14 -14.95 -6.95 7.57
CA ALA A 14 -16.06 -7.89 7.40
C ALA A 14 -15.67 -9.05 6.47
N ALA A 15 -15.04 -8.76 5.33
CA ALA A 15 -14.56 -9.77 4.41
C ALA A 15 -13.49 -10.68 5.04
N TRP A 16 -12.61 -10.13 5.89
CA TRP A 16 -11.60 -10.89 6.61
C TRP A 16 -12.24 -11.88 7.60
N TRP A 17 -13.18 -11.42 8.43
CA TRP A 17 -13.91 -12.30 9.36
C TRP A 17 -14.72 -13.39 8.64
N ILE A 18 -15.37 -13.06 7.52
CA ILE A 18 -16.04 -14.05 6.67
C ILE A 18 -15.01 -15.07 6.16
N GLY A 19 -13.87 -14.61 5.64
CA GLY A 19 -12.79 -15.47 5.17
C GLY A 19 -12.28 -16.44 6.24
N LEU A 20 -12.10 -15.97 7.48
CA LEU A 20 -11.70 -16.79 8.62
C LEU A 20 -12.73 -17.89 8.94
N THR A 21 -14.03 -17.58 8.82
CA THR A 21 -15.09 -18.58 9.05
C THR A 21 -15.25 -19.58 7.91
N CYS A 22 -14.94 -19.18 6.68
CA CYS A 22 -15.18 -20.00 5.49
C CYS A 22 -14.02 -20.95 5.14
N SER A 23 -12.81 -20.72 5.63
CA SER A 23 -11.62 -21.49 5.23
C SER A 23 -10.70 -21.75 6.42
N SER A 24 -10.52 -23.03 6.77
CA SER A 24 -9.57 -23.47 7.80
C SER A 24 -8.14 -23.05 7.48
N ARG A 25 -7.70 -23.26 6.24
CA ARG A 25 -6.36 -22.82 5.79
C ARG A 25 -6.15 -21.31 5.92
N PHE A 26 -7.21 -20.53 5.73
CA PHE A 26 -7.12 -19.08 5.91
C PHE A 26 -7.09 -18.74 7.40
N PHE A 27 -7.91 -19.37 8.21
CA PHE A 27 -7.87 -19.24 9.67
C PHE A 27 -6.49 -19.56 10.24
N ASP A 28 -5.89 -20.68 9.83
CA ASP A 28 -4.57 -21.15 10.29
C ASP A 28 -3.46 -20.14 9.96
N ALA A 29 -3.50 -19.51 8.78
CA ALA A 29 -2.54 -18.48 8.37
C ALA A 29 -2.54 -17.23 9.27
N PHE A 30 -3.62 -17.00 10.03
CA PHE A 30 -3.75 -15.87 10.97
C PHE A 30 -3.65 -16.30 12.44
N GLN A 31 -3.31 -17.55 12.74
CA GLN A 31 -3.08 -18.01 14.12
C GLN A 31 -1.67 -17.69 14.63
N PHE A 32 -1.54 -17.72 15.95
CA PHE A 32 -0.26 -17.67 16.66
C PHE A 32 -0.02 -19.02 17.32
N SER A 33 1.19 -19.56 17.17
CA SER A 33 1.62 -20.81 17.80
C SER A 33 1.49 -20.71 19.32
N GLY A 34 0.72 -21.62 19.94
CA GLY A 34 0.57 -21.67 21.40
C GLY A 34 -0.45 -20.69 21.98
N ILE A 35 -1.09 -19.83 21.18
CA ILE A 35 -2.24 -19.03 21.62
C ILE A 35 -3.52 -19.79 21.30
N SER A 36 -4.37 -19.96 22.31
CA SER A 36 -5.64 -20.65 22.12
C SER A 36 -6.52 -19.92 21.10
N SER A 37 -7.23 -20.67 20.26
CA SER A 37 -8.20 -20.11 19.33
C SER A 37 -9.31 -19.32 20.06
N ILE A 38 -9.60 -19.63 21.33
CA ILE A 38 -10.54 -18.87 22.16
C ILE A 38 -10.06 -17.42 22.34
N ALA A 39 -8.78 -17.22 22.62
CA ALA A 39 -8.20 -15.88 22.73
C ALA A 39 -8.30 -15.13 21.39
N PHE A 40 -8.09 -15.81 20.26
CA PHE A 40 -8.27 -15.22 18.94
C PHE A 40 -9.74 -14.82 18.69
N TRP A 41 -10.69 -15.71 18.96
CA TRP A 41 -12.13 -15.44 18.79
C TRP A 41 -12.65 -14.35 19.73
N SER A 42 -11.96 -14.06 20.84
CA SER A 42 -12.33 -12.95 21.72
C SER A 42 -12.24 -11.57 21.04
N PHE A 43 -11.45 -11.45 19.96
CA PHE A 43 -11.36 -10.22 19.15
C PHE A 43 -12.54 -10.02 18.20
N PHE A 44 -13.35 -11.06 17.93
CA PHE A 44 -14.49 -10.96 17.00
C PHE A 44 -15.47 -9.84 17.39
N GLY A 45 -15.89 -9.82 18.65
CA GLY A 45 -16.83 -8.81 19.16
C GLY A 45 -16.28 -7.38 19.03
N PRO A 46 -15.10 -7.09 19.61
CA PRO A 46 -14.44 -5.79 19.48
C PRO A 46 -14.21 -5.37 18.02
N ASP A 47 -13.76 -6.27 17.14
CA ASP A 47 -13.50 -5.94 15.74
C ASP A 47 -14.77 -5.56 14.99
N VAL A 48 -15.86 -6.31 15.19
CA VAL A 48 -17.13 -6.03 14.52
C VAL A 48 -17.76 -4.75 15.09
N LEU A 49 -17.79 -4.59 16.41
CA LEU A 49 -18.50 -3.47 17.05
C LEU A 49 -17.70 -2.17 17.08
N VAL A 50 -16.42 -2.24 17.47
CA VAL A 50 -15.59 -1.05 17.68
C VAL A 50 -14.88 -0.66 16.40
N ILE A 51 -14.39 -1.62 15.61
CA ILE A 51 -13.65 -1.29 14.40
C ILE A 51 -14.59 -1.16 13.20
N ALA A 52 -15.29 -2.23 12.80
CA ALA A 52 -16.10 -2.24 11.59
C ALA A 52 -17.33 -1.32 11.69
N ALA A 53 -18.15 -1.46 12.74
CA ALA A 53 -19.37 -0.66 12.88
C ALA A 53 -19.06 0.82 13.12
N LEU A 54 -18.10 1.17 13.99
CA LEU A 54 -17.74 2.58 14.15
C LEU A 54 -17.03 3.16 12.92
N SER A 55 -16.29 2.38 12.14
CA SER A 55 -15.77 2.83 10.83
C SER A 55 -16.93 3.14 9.88
N LEU A 56 -17.93 2.26 9.81
CA LEU A 56 -19.14 2.49 9.01
C LEU A 56 -19.89 3.75 9.47
N VAL A 57 -20.09 3.92 10.77
CA VAL A 57 -20.73 5.14 11.32
C VAL A 57 -19.87 6.37 11.02
N ARG A 58 -18.55 6.28 11.19
CA ARG A 58 -17.61 7.37 10.89
C ARG A 58 -17.64 7.74 9.42
N ALA A 59 -17.91 6.80 8.50
CA ALA A 59 -18.04 7.13 7.09
C ALA A 59 -19.17 8.14 6.83
N TYR A 60 -20.29 8.03 7.55
CA TYR A 60 -21.46 8.92 7.38
C TYR A 60 -21.54 10.06 8.41
N ARG A 61 -20.81 9.96 9.53
CA ARG A 61 -20.86 10.94 10.63
C ARG A 61 -19.46 11.44 10.97
N GLU A 62 -19.24 12.74 10.82
CA GLU A 62 -17.91 13.35 10.94
C GLU A 62 -17.43 13.67 12.36
N TYR A 63 -17.58 12.70 13.28
CA TYR A 63 -17.11 12.85 14.64
C TYR A 63 -15.65 12.44 14.80
N ARG A 64 -14.78 13.38 15.19
CA ARG A 64 -13.36 13.11 15.49
C ARG A 64 -13.17 12.06 16.59
N THR A 65 -14.08 12.01 17.55
CA THR A 65 -14.06 11.00 18.63
C THR A 65 -14.12 9.58 18.08
N LEU A 66 -14.89 9.33 17.02
CA LEU A 66 -14.96 8.01 16.38
C LEU A 66 -13.63 7.64 15.72
N GLU A 67 -12.94 8.59 15.10
CA GLU A 67 -11.61 8.36 14.51
C GLU A 67 -10.61 7.91 15.58
N LEU A 68 -10.60 8.59 16.72
CA LEU A 68 -9.69 8.29 17.83
C LEU A 68 -10.02 6.97 18.54
N ILE A 69 -11.31 6.63 18.67
CA ILE A 69 -11.71 5.32 19.21
C ILE A 69 -11.23 4.19 18.30
N VAL A 70 -11.47 4.31 16.98
CA VAL A 70 -11.02 3.32 16.00
C VAL A 70 -9.48 3.23 15.99
N LEU A 71 -8.78 4.36 16.04
CA LEU A 71 -7.32 4.39 16.15
C LEU A 71 -6.83 3.67 17.42
N GLY A 72 -7.48 3.93 18.57
CA GLY A 72 -7.17 3.27 19.84
C GLY A 72 -7.40 1.76 19.80
N ALA A 73 -8.46 1.31 19.13
CA ALA A 73 -8.74 -0.11 18.92
C ALA A 73 -7.64 -0.79 18.09
N PHE A 74 -7.22 -0.18 16.97
CA PHE A 74 -6.08 -0.68 16.19
C PHE A 74 -4.77 -0.63 16.97
N ALA A 75 -4.54 0.40 17.79
CA ALA A 75 -3.33 0.49 18.60
C ALA A 75 -3.26 -0.65 19.62
N TYR A 76 -4.36 -0.94 20.30
CA TYR A 76 -4.45 -2.05 21.24
C TYR A 76 -4.26 -3.40 20.55
N ALA A 77 -4.95 -3.64 19.42
CA ALA A 77 -4.82 -4.88 18.65
C ALA A 77 -3.39 -5.07 18.12
N ALA A 78 -2.75 -4.02 17.60
CA ALA A 78 -1.37 -4.07 17.14
C ALA A 78 -0.39 -4.39 18.28
N LEU A 79 -0.54 -3.74 19.45
CA LEU A 79 0.26 -4.04 20.63
C LEU A 79 0.09 -5.49 21.09
N TYR A 80 -1.15 -6.00 21.10
CA TYR A 80 -1.42 -7.39 21.40
C TYR A 80 -0.69 -8.33 20.45
N CYS A 81 -0.81 -8.11 19.14
CA CYS A 81 -0.16 -8.95 18.13
C CYS A 81 1.37 -8.85 18.19
N CYS A 82 1.95 -7.66 18.40
CA CYS A 82 3.39 -7.50 18.62
C CYS A 82 3.87 -8.29 19.84
N ASN A 83 3.13 -8.24 20.94
CA ASN A 83 3.45 -9.02 22.13
C ASN A 83 3.30 -10.53 21.89
N ALA A 84 2.27 -10.94 21.16
CA ALA A 84 2.06 -12.33 20.77
C ALA A 84 3.23 -12.86 19.91
N VAL A 85 3.73 -12.08 18.94
CA VAL A 85 4.94 -12.42 18.17
C VAL A 85 6.15 -12.55 19.10
N ALA A 86 6.34 -11.61 20.02
CA ALA A 86 7.48 -11.65 20.95
C ALA A 86 7.48 -12.90 21.85
N LEU A 87 6.29 -13.40 22.21
CA LEU A 87 6.14 -14.60 23.04
C LEU A 87 6.20 -15.92 22.25
N THR A 88 5.69 -15.93 21.02
CA THR A 88 5.46 -17.16 20.25
C THR A 88 6.40 -17.35 19.07
N ASN A 89 7.12 -16.29 18.69
CA ASN A 89 7.94 -16.21 17.47
C ASN A 89 7.17 -16.60 16.19
N SER A 90 5.87 -16.33 16.17
CA SER A 90 4.92 -16.71 15.11
C SER A 90 3.85 -15.65 14.91
N GLY A 91 3.01 -15.78 13.86
CA GLY A 91 1.92 -14.83 13.61
C GLY A 91 2.39 -13.50 13.01
N TYR A 92 3.40 -13.54 12.14
CA TYR A 92 3.89 -12.35 11.44
C TYR A 92 2.84 -11.72 10.51
N LEU A 93 1.99 -12.54 9.88
CA LEU A 93 0.91 -12.08 9.00
C LEU A 93 -0.17 -11.28 9.74
N PRO A 94 -0.83 -11.80 10.80
CA PRO A 94 -1.83 -11.03 11.55
C PRO A 94 -1.21 -9.78 12.19
N THR A 95 0.02 -9.87 12.70
CA THR A 95 0.73 -8.72 13.29
C THR A 95 1.02 -7.64 12.26
N GLY A 96 1.54 -8.01 11.09
CA GLY A 96 1.77 -7.08 9.99
C GLY A 96 0.48 -6.38 9.56
N LEU A 97 -0.63 -7.11 9.45
CA LEU A 97 -1.94 -6.53 9.11
C LEU A 97 -2.42 -5.54 10.16
N MET A 98 -2.29 -5.85 11.46
CA MET A 98 -2.70 -4.94 12.54
C MET A 98 -1.83 -3.69 12.60
N VAL A 99 -0.51 -3.82 12.42
CA VAL A 99 0.41 -2.68 12.37
C VAL A 99 0.10 -1.80 11.15
N LEU A 100 -0.17 -2.37 9.98
CA LEU A 100 -0.59 -1.62 8.79
C LEU A 100 -1.92 -0.90 9.03
N GLY A 101 -2.89 -1.55 9.68
CA GLY A 101 -4.16 -0.93 10.09
C GLY A 101 -3.96 0.25 11.04
N LEU A 102 -3.06 0.11 12.01
CA LEU A 102 -2.69 1.20 12.93
C LEU A 102 -2.04 2.38 12.18
N LEU A 103 -1.07 2.12 11.31
CA LEU A 103 -0.41 3.16 10.50
C LEU A 103 -1.43 3.88 9.61
N TYR A 104 -2.34 3.12 8.99
CA TYR A 104 -3.41 3.66 8.17
C TYR A 104 -4.35 4.58 8.96
N ASN A 105 -4.82 4.16 10.13
CA ASN A 105 -5.69 4.99 10.97
C ASN A 105 -4.97 6.21 11.54
N THR A 106 -3.66 6.08 11.81
CA THR A 106 -2.83 7.22 12.20
C THR A 106 -2.77 8.25 11.08
N PHE A 107 -2.56 7.81 9.84
CA PHE A 107 -2.61 8.66 8.66
C PHE A 107 -3.98 9.35 8.48
N LEU A 108 -5.09 8.63 8.69
CA LEU A 108 -6.44 9.21 8.62
C LEU A 108 -6.69 10.25 9.72
N CYS A 109 -6.19 10.03 10.94
CA CYS A 109 -6.36 10.96 12.06
C CYS A 109 -5.47 12.20 11.93
N PHE A 110 -4.27 12.04 11.37
CA PHE A 110 -3.22 13.06 11.31
C PHE A 110 -2.66 13.24 9.89
N PRO A 111 -3.48 13.62 8.90
CA PRO A 111 -3.05 13.69 7.50
C PRO A 111 -1.89 14.67 7.28
N ASN A 112 -1.90 15.81 7.99
CA ASN A 112 -0.88 16.84 7.86
C ASN A 112 0.51 16.43 8.38
N ALA A 113 0.60 15.33 9.15
CA ALA A 113 1.87 14.79 9.60
C ALA A 113 2.59 13.96 8.52
N ALA A 114 1.86 13.51 7.50
CA ALA A 114 2.38 12.59 6.48
C ALA A 114 2.83 13.28 5.17
N PHE A 115 2.38 14.51 4.93
CA PHE A 115 2.75 15.29 3.74
C PHE A 115 3.72 16.40 4.13
N ARG A 116 4.97 16.28 3.68
CA ARG A 116 5.99 17.31 3.91
C ARG A 116 6.76 17.59 2.63
N VAL A 117 6.89 18.88 2.32
CA VAL A 117 7.63 19.36 1.16
C VAL A 117 9.13 19.22 1.40
N SER A 118 9.87 18.81 0.37
CA SER A 118 11.32 18.67 0.52
C SER A 118 12.00 20.01 0.82
N SER A 119 12.78 20.01 1.91
CA SER A 119 13.58 21.16 2.32
C SER A 119 14.92 21.25 1.59
N SER A 120 15.34 20.18 0.90
CA SER A 120 16.66 20.10 0.27
C SER A 120 16.61 20.56 -1.18
N LYS A 121 17.46 21.56 -1.50
CA LYS A 121 17.64 22.07 -2.87
C LYS A 121 18.68 21.27 -3.67
N HIS A 122 19.44 20.38 -3.02
CA HIS A 122 20.54 19.65 -3.65
C HIS A 122 20.08 18.30 -4.24
N THR A 123 20.32 18.14 -5.55
CA THR A 123 19.93 16.94 -6.30
C THR A 123 20.57 15.65 -5.75
N THR A 124 21.82 15.72 -5.28
CA THR A 124 22.54 14.55 -4.71
C THR A 124 21.88 14.04 -3.42
N THR A 125 21.46 14.94 -2.53
CA THR A 125 20.73 14.58 -1.31
C THR A 125 19.38 13.95 -1.64
N ASN A 126 18.66 14.51 -2.62
CA ASN A 126 17.35 13.97 -3.03
C ASN A 126 17.51 12.61 -3.75
N ALA A 127 18.60 12.41 -4.50
CA ALA A 127 18.95 11.12 -5.09
C ALA A 127 19.23 10.07 -4.02
N LEU A 128 20.02 10.40 -2.98
CA LEU A 128 20.33 9.47 -1.88
C LEU A 128 19.07 9.11 -1.08
N LYS A 129 18.24 10.11 -0.75
CA LYS A 129 16.94 9.88 -0.08
C LYS A 129 16.05 8.96 -0.92
N THR A 130 15.95 9.22 -2.22
CA THR A 130 15.16 8.40 -3.15
C THR A 130 15.69 6.98 -3.24
N LEU A 131 17.02 6.79 -3.25
CA LEU A 131 17.62 5.46 -3.24
C LEU A 131 17.28 4.69 -1.96
N ILE A 132 17.47 5.31 -0.80
CA ILE A 132 17.12 4.71 0.51
C ILE A 132 15.64 4.35 0.53
N GLN A 133 14.78 5.25 0.08
CA GLN A 133 13.34 5.03 -0.02
C GLN A 133 13.00 3.84 -0.92
N ILE A 134 13.56 3.77 -2.13
CA ILE A 134 13.30 2.67 -3.07
C ILE A 134 13.73 1.35 -2.42
N VAL A 135 14.93 1.30 -1.83
CA VAL A 135 15.43 0.10 -1.15
C VAL A 135 14.49 -0.31 -0.01
N CYS A 136 14.09 0.62 0.86
CA CYS A 136 13.19 0.32 1.97
C CYS A 136 11.81 -0.16 1.49
N VAL A 137 11.18 0.58 0.57
CA VAL A 137 9.83 0.25 0.06
C VAL A 137 9.85 -1.06 -0.71
N TRP A 138 10.86 -1.29 -1.56
CA TRP A 138 10.98 -2.53 -2.32
C TRP A 138 11.27 -3.70 -1.40
N THR A 139 12.18 -3.55 -0.43
CA THR A 139 12.45 -4.63 0.55
C THR A 139 11.18 -4.98 1.32
N LEU A 140 10.43 -3.99 1.79
CA LEU A 140 9.20 -4.23 2.52
C LEU A 140 8.12 -4.88 1.63
N ALA A 141 7.79 -4.26 0.50
CA ALA A 141 6.65 -4.65 -0.33
C ALA A 141 6.91 -5.86 -1.24
N LEU A 142 8.17 -6.06 -1.68
CA LEU A 142 8.57 -7.07 -2.66
C LEU A 142 9.34 -8.25 -2.05
N VAL A 143 9.80 -8.13 -0.80
CA VAL A 143 10.51 -9.23 -0.11
C VAL A 143 9.80 -9.60 1.18
N ALA A 144 9.69 -8.69 2.14
CA ALA A 144 9.16 -8.99 3.47
C ALA A 144 7.68 -9.43 3.42
N VAL A 145 6.81 -8.69 2.74
CA VAL A 145 5.38 -9.05 2.64
C VAL A 145 5.18 -10.37 1.88
N PRO A 146 5.76 -10.59 0.69
CA PRO A 146 5.72 -11.88 0.01
C PRO A 146 6.26 -13.03 0.87
N TYR A 147 7.36 -12.82 1.59
CA TYR A 147 7.93 -13.84 2.48
C TYR A 147 6.95 -14.22 3.58
N VAL A 148 6.38 -13.25 4.29
CA VAL A 148 5.39 -13.49 5.36
C VAL A 148 4.14 -14.19 4.82
N LEU A 149 3.68 -13.84 3.62
CA LEU A 149 2.56 -14.51 2.97
C LEU A 149 2.89 -15.94 2.55
N LEU A 150 4.09 -16.20 2.03
CA LEU A 150 4.49 -17.56 1.65
C LEU A 150 4.68 -18.45 2.88
N ASP A 151 5.27 -17.91 3.93
CA ASP A 151 5.43 -18.58 5.22
C ASP A 151 4.07 -18.94 5.85
N ALA A 152 3.17 -17.95 5.97
CA ALA A 152 1.86 -18.14 6.59
C ALA A 152 0.93 -19.13 5.85
N PHE A 153 1.17 -19.38 4.56
CA PHE A 153 0.38 -20.32 3.75
C PHE A 153 1.11 -21.63 3.42
N ASP A 154 2.22 -21.93 4.12
CA ASP A 154 3.09 -23.10 3.91
C ASP A 154 3.56 -23.26 2.45
N ALA A 155 3.75 -22.12 1.79
CA ALA A 155 4.10 -21.99 0.38
C ALA A 155 5.54 -21.52 0.16
N LEU A 156 6.35 -21.44 1.23
CA LEU A 156 7.76 -21.04 1.14
C LEU A 156 8.58 -22.12 0.43
N ARG A 157 8.69 -21.97 -0.89
CA ARG A 157 9.43 -22.88 -1.76
C ARG A 157 10.19 -22.08 -2.81
N PHE A 158 11.31 -22.64 -3.29
CA PHE A 158 12.00 -22.04 -4.43
C PHE A 158 11.10 -22.07 -5.67
N PRO A 159 11.02 -20.97 -6.43
CA PRO A 159 10.20 -20.92 -7.62
C PRO A 159 10.73 -21.93 -8.65
N THR A 160 9.83 -22.78 -9.16
CA THR A 160 10.14 -23.70 -10.25
C THR A 160 10.11 -22.97 -11.59
N VAL A 161 11.01 -23.31 -12.51
CA VAL A 161 11.00 -22.77 -13.87
C VAL A 161 9.71 -23.18 -14.56
N SER A 162 8.85 -22.20 -14.82
CA SER A 162 7.55 -22.34 -15.48
C SER A 162 7.32 -21.17 -16.42
N ILE A 163 6.33 -21.26 -17.31
CA ILE A 163 5.93 -20.13 -18.16
C ILE A 163 5.58 -18.92 -17.29
N GLY A 164 4.87 -19.14 -16.18
CA GLY A 164 4.53 -18.11 -15.22
C GLY A 164 5.74 -17.42 -14.60
N SER A 165 6.79 -18.17 -14.23
CA SER A 165 7.99 -17.59 -13.66
C SER A 165 8.83 -16.82 -14.67
N VAL A 166 8.88 -17.27 -15.94
CA VAL A 166 9.57 -16.56 -17.02
C VAL A 166 8.85 -15.25 -17.35
N VAL A 167 7.52 -15.29 -17.53
CA VAL A 167 6.70 -14.10 -17.77
C VAL A 167 6.78 -13.15 -16.58
N GLY A 168 6.66 -13.67 -15.35
CA GLY A 168 6.79 -12.89 -14.13
C GLY A 168 8.16 -12.20 -14.01
N THR A 169 9.25 -12.91 -14.33
CA THR A 169 10.60 -12.31 -14.32
C THR A 169 10.73 -11.20 -15.37
N GLY A 170 10.26 -11.42 -16.59
CA GLY A 170 10.25 -10.40 -17.64
C GLY A 170 9.45 -9.16 -17.25
N LEU A 171 8.26 -9.36 -16.68
CA LEU A 171 7.42 -8.28 -16.17
C LEU A 171 8.09 -7.54 -15.01
N PHE A 172 8.72 -8.25 -14.08
CA PHE A 172 9.43 -7.66 -12.94
C PHE A 172 10.56 -6.73 -13.41
N LEU A 173 11.35 -7.17 -14.40
CA LEU A 173 12.43 -6.36 -14.96
C LEU A 173 11.90 -5.12 -15.69
N ALA A 174 10.83 -5.26 -16.48
CA ALA A 174 10.20 -4.14 -17.17
C ALA A 174 9.63 -3.10 -16.19
N CYS A 175 8.92 -3.56 -15.15
CA CYS A 175 8.37 -2.68 -14.11
C CYS A 175 9.48 -2.05 -13.27
N SER A 176 10.57 -2.77 -12.98
CA SER A 176 11.73 -2.22 -12.27
C SER A 176 12.40 -1.10 -13.08
N LEU A 177 12.57 -1.29 -14.39
CA LEU A 177 13.09 -0.26 -15.29
C LEU A 177 12.16 0.96 -15.34
N LEU A 178 10.84 0.75 -15.39
CA LEU A 178 9.85 1.83 -15.32
C LEU A 178 9.93 2.58 -13.98
N GLY A 179 10.04 1.89 -12.85
CA GLY A 179 10.14 2.50 -11.53
C GLY A 179 11.43 3.31 -11.34
N LEU A 180 12.57 2.77 -11.76
CA LEU A 180 13.87 3.44 -11.69
C LEU A 180 13.94 4.65 -12.62
N SER A 181 13.46 4.52 -13.87
CA SER A 181 13.39 5.65 -14.80
C SER A 181 12.46 6.75 -14.28
N SER A 182 11.28 6.40 -13.75
CA SER A 182 10.36 7.36 -13.14
C SER A 182 11.00 8.09 -11.95
N SER A 183 11.73 7.37 -11.10
CA SER A 183 12.44 7.96 -9.95
C SER A 183 13.54 8.91 -10.40
N PHE A 184 14.28 8.57 -11.46
CA PHE A 184 15.29 9.44 -12.05
C PHE A 184 14.70 10.78 -12.53
N PHE A 185 13.58 10.75 -13.27
CA PHE A 185 12.93 11.98 -13.73
C PHE A 185 12.35 12.81 -12.57
N ILE A 186 11.85 12.18 -11.51
CA ILE A 186 11.43 12.89 -10.28
C ILE A 186 12.61 13.64 -9.65
N VAL A 187 13.74 12.97 -9.45
CA VAL A 187 14.90 13.57 -8.78
C VAL A 187 15.49 14.68 -9.64
N ARG A 188 15.55 14.48 -10.96
CA ARG A 188 16.12 15.44 -11.92
C ARG A 188 15.26 16.68 -12.10
N ASP A 189 13.95 16.50 -12.31
CA ASP A 189 13.04 17.56 -12.76
C ASP A 189 12.09 18.05 -11.64
N GLY A 190 11.87 17.24 -10.60
CA GLY A 190 10.89 17.48 -9.54
C GLY A 190 11.41 18.17 -8.27
N LYS A 191 12.73 18.30 -8.10
CA LYS A 191 13.36 18.92 -6.90
C LYS A 191 12.80 18.37 -5.56
N GLY A 192 12.63 17.06 -5.48
CA GLY A 192 12.17 16.33 -4.30
C GLY A 192 12.28 14.82 -4.51
N THR A 193 11.53 14.05 -3.73
CA THR A 193 11.52 12.58 -3.78
C THR A 193 10.13 12.06 -4.13
N PRO A 194 10.01 10.78 -4.52
CA PRO A 194 8.71 10.17 -4.79
C PRO A 194 7.84 9.91 -3.54
N LEU A 195 8.34 10.08 -2.32
CA LEU A 195 7.56 9.83 -1.08
C LEU A 195 6.72 11.06 -0.70
N PRO A 196 5.47 10.88 -0.22
CA PRO A 196 4.67 11.94 0.41
C PRO A 196 5.37 12.74 1.52
N LEU A 197 6.33 12.10 2.21
CA LEU A 197 7.09 12.69 3.31
C LEU A 197 8.21 13.65 2.86
N ASP A 198 8.55 13.68 1.57
CA ASP A 198 9.58 14.59 1.02
C ASP A 198 9.28 14.91 -0.47
N GLN A 199 8.08 15.43 -0.73
CA GLN A 199 7.50 15.57 -2.08
C GLN A 199 8.24 16.55 -2.98
N THR A 200 8.04 16.38 -4.29
CA THR A 200 8.49 17.28 -5.36
C THR A 200 7.89 18.67 -5.23
N ASN A 201 8.66 19.67 -5.66
CA ASN A 201 8.29 21.09 -5.70
C ASN A 201 7.79 21.52 -7.09
N SER A 202 8.01 20.70 -8.12
CA SER A 202 7.66 20.98 -9.50
C SER A 202 6.93 19.80 -10.15
N LEU A 203 6.03 20.13 -11.08
CA LEU A 203 5.36 19.16 -11.93
C LEU A 203 6.37 18.52 -12.88
N VAL A 204 6.45 17.19 -12.86
CA VAL A 204 7.32 16.41 -13.75
C VAL A 204 6.49 15.87 -14.91
N MET A 205 6.77 16.34 -16.12
CA MET A 205 6.10 15.90 -17.36
C MET A 205 7.06 15.18 -18.33
N SER A 206 8.28 14.91 -17.87
CA SER A 206 9.35 14.29 -18.66
C SER A 206 9.35 12.76 -18.54
N GLY A 207 9.87 12.08 -19.57
CA GLY A 207 10.09 10.63 -19.52
C GLY A 207 8.77 9.85 -19.42
N PRO A 208 8.65 8.85 -18.53
CA PRO A 208 7.42 8.08 -18.35
C PRO A 208 6.19 8.93 -18.00
N TYR A 209 6.39 10.06 -17.30
CA TYR A 209 5.32 10.98 -16.93
C TYR A 209 4.67 11.70 -18.13
N ARG A 210 5.25 11.61 -19.33
CA ARG A 210 4.61 12.11 -20.56
C ARG A 210 3.44 11.24 -21.01
N TYR A 211 3.42 9.97 -20.62
CA TYR A 211 2.45 8.99 -21.11
C TYR A 211 1.39 8.63 -20.06
N VAL A 212 1.74 8.67 -18.78
CA VAL A 212 0.86 8.30 -17.67
C VAL A 212 1.10 9.21 -16.47
N CYS A 213 0.05 9.51 -15.69
CA CYS A 213 0.18 10.37 -14.50
C CYS A 213 1.05 9.74 -13.41
N ASN A 214 0.95 8.41 -13.23
CA ASN A 214 1.53 7.69 -12.10
C ASN A 214 2.30 6.44 -12.54
N PRO A 215 3.40 6.58 -13.31
CA PRO A 215 4.18 5.45 -13.80
C PRO A 215 4.80 4.63 -12.65
N MET A 216 5.08 5.25 -11.51
CA MET A 216 5.63 4.56 -10.34
C MET A 216 4.60 3.64 -9.64
N ALA A 217 3.32 4.02 -9.63
CA ALA A 217 2.26 3.15 -9.12
C ALA A 217 2.06 1.92 -10.02
N ILE A 218 2.11 2.13 -11.34
CA ILE A 218 2.07 1.04 -12.33
C ILE A 218 3.26 0.10 -12.13
N ALA A 219 4.47 0.64 -11.95
CA ALA A 219 5.67 -0.13 -11.68
C ALA A 219 5.53 -0.98 -10.40
N GLY A 220 5.13 -0.36 -9.28
CA GLY A 220 5.00 -1.06 -8.00
C GLY A 220 3.95 -2.19 -8.03
N ILE A 221 2.76 -1.91 -8.58
CA ILE A 221 1.71 -2.93 -8.70
C ILE A 221 2.13 -4.04 -9.66
N GLY A 222 2.75 -3.69 -10.79
CA GLY A 222 3.29 -4.66 -11.73
C GLY A 222 4.37 -5.55 -11.12
N GLN A 223 5.25 -5.00 -10.28
CA GLN A 223 6.26 -5.77 -9.53
C GLN A 223 5.59 -6.75 -8.55
N CYS A 224 4.57 -6.33 -7.81
CA CYS A 224 3.84 -7.22 -6.90
C CYS A 224 3.15 -8.37 -7.66
N ILE A 225 2.48 -8.08 -8.78
CA ILE A 225 1.88 -9.10 -9.66
C ILE A 225 2.94 -10.03 -10.23
N SER A 226 4.11 -9.50 -10.61
CA SER A 226 5.23 -10.31 -11.10
C SER A 226 5.70 -11.33 -10.07
N ILE A 227 5.78 -10.95 -8.80
CA ILE A 227 6.16 -11.86 -7.72
C ILE A 227 5.09 -12.94 -7.55
N ALA A 228 3.81 -12.59 -7.63
CA ALA A 228 2.73 -13.57 -7.61
C ALA A 228 2.87 -14.61 -8.74
N LEU A 229 3.27 -14.17 -9.94
CA LEU A 229 3.56 -15.04 -11.08
C LEU A 229 4.84 -15.88 -10.88
N ILE A 230 5.89 -15.33 -10.31
CA ILE A 230 7.14 -16.05 -10.05
C ILE A 230 6.91 -17.20 -9.06
N PHE A 231 6.18 -16.92 -7.97
CA PHE A 231 5.90 -17.89 -6.92
C PHE A 231 4.61 -18.70 -7.14
N GLN A 232 3.87 -18.41 -8.22
CA GLN A 232 2.55 -19.02 -8.50
C GLN A 232 1.62 -18.99 -7.28
N SER A 233 1.63 -17.87 -6.55
CA SER A 233 1.03 -17.74 -5.23
C SER A 233 -0.22 -16.87 -5.25
N PHE A 234 -1.37 -17.51 -5.02
CA PHE A 234 -2.66 -16.83 -4.93
C PHE A 234 -2.75 -15.80 -3.80
N PRO A 235 -2.19 -16.03 -2.59
CA PRO A 235 -2.12 -15.01 -1.54
C PRO A 235 -1.38 -13.73 -1.97
N ILE A 236 -0.23 -13.86 -2.66
CA ILE A 236 0.53 -12.70 -3.15
C ILE A 236 -0.26 -11.96 -4.24
N LEU A 237 -0.94 -12.70 -5.13
CA LEU A 237 -1.80 -12.09 -6.14
C LEU A 237 -2.93 -11.28 -5.49
N THR A 238 -3.60 -11.87 -4.49
CA THR A 238 -4.69 -11.23 -3.75
C THR A 238 -4.20 -9.96 -3.04
N TYR A 239 -3.05 -10.02 -2.36
CA TYR A 239 -2.39 -8.85 -1.77
C TYR A 239 -2.12 -7.75 -2.81
N SER A 240 -1.59 -8.13 -3.98
CA SER A 240 -1.27 -7.19 -5.06
C SER A 240 -2.51 -6.47 -5.60
N LEU A 241 -3.61 -7.20 -5.77
CA LEU A 241 -4.89 -6.66 -6.26
C LEU A 241 -5.58 -5.78 -5.21
N ILE A 242 -5.60 -6.20 -3.94
CA ILE A 242 -6.12 -5.38 -2.84
C ILE A 242 -5.30 -4.10 -2.71
N GLY A 243 -3.97 -4.19 -2.79
CA GLY A 243 -3.07 -3.03 -2.77
C GLY A 243 -3.32 -2.07 -3.93
N ALA A 244 -3.50 -2.59 -5.16
CA ALA A 244 -3.85 -1.79 -6.33
C ALA A 244 -5.19 -1.07 -6.18
N PHE A 245 -6.21 -1.78 -5.69
CA PHE A 245 -7.54 -1.23 -5.44
C PHE A 245 -7.51 -0.15 -4.34
N PHE A 246 -6.80 -0.43 -3.24
CA PHE A 246 -6.60 0.51 -2.14
C PHE A 246 -5.88 1.78 -2.62
N TRP A 247 -4.79 1.63 -3.37
CA TRP A 247 -4.07 2.76 -3.93
C TRP A 247 -4.98 3.60 -4.84
N HIS A 248 -5.78 2.95 -5.69
CA HIS A 248 -6.71 3.65 -6.58
C HIS A 248 -7.82 4.41 -5.86
N CYS A 249 -8.40 3.83 -4.81
CA CYS A 249 -9.57 4.40 -4.12
C CYS A 249 -9.19 5.41 -3.04
N VAL A 250 -8.00 5.27 -2.43
CA VAL A 250 -7.61 6.05 -1.26
C VAL A 250 -6.40 6.92 -1.56
N VAL A 251 -5.28 6.33 -1.97
CA VAL A 251 -4.01 7.05 -2.11
C VAL A 251 -4.08 8.05 -3.26
N ARG A 252 -4.52 7.61 -4.44
CA ARG A 252 -4.62 8.44 -5.63
C ARG A 252 -5.47 9.70 -5.40
N PRO A 253 -6.72 9.65 -4.89
CA PRO A 253 -7.50 10.87 -4.67
C PRO A 253 -6.84 11.86 -3.70
N ILE A 254 -6.08 11.36 -2.72
CA ILE A 254 -5.36 12.22 -1.77
C ILE A 254 -4.18 12.89 -2.47
N GLU A 255 -3.37 12.12 -3.21
CA GLU A 255 -2.22 12.63 -3.96
C GLU A 255 -2.66 13.63 -5.04
N GLU A 256 -3.67 13.31 -5.84
CA GLU A 256 -4.16 14.20 -6.90
C GLU A 256 -4.72 15.51 -6.32
N ARG A 257 -5.31 15.47 -5.13
CA ARG A 257 -5.82 16.66 -4.45
C ARG A 257 -4.68 17.53 -3.90
N ASP A 258 -3.69 16.93 -3.22
CA ASP A 258 -2.51 17.66 -2.75
C ASP A 258 -1.78 18.34 -3.92
N LEU A 259 -1.62 17.63 -5.04
CA LEU A 259 -1.02 18.17 -6.25
C LEU A 259 -1.86 19.30 -6.85
N ALA A 260 -3.19 19.17 -6.88
CA ALA A 260 -4.08 20.24 -7.37
C ALA A 260 -4.03 21.49 -6.47
N GLU A 261 -4.03 21.32 -5.14
CA GLU A 261 -3.95 22.42 -4.18
C GLU A 261 -2.60 23.16 -4.27
N ARG A 262 -1.51 22.44 -4.54
CA ARG A 262 -0.14 23.01 -4.58
C ARG A 262 0.30 23.53 -5.95
N LEU A 263 -0.06 22.85 -7.03
CA LEU A 263 0.39 23.14 -8.39
C LEU A 263 -0.70 23.82 -9.25
N GLY A 264 -1.94 23.86 -8.78
CA GLY A 264 -3.04 24.61 -9.39
C GLY A 264 -3.37 24.15 -10.82
N ASP A 265 -3.66 25.12 -11.68
CA ASP A 265 -4.15 24.89 -13.05
C ASP A 265 -3.17 24.10 -13.92
N ALA A 266 -1.86 24.23 -13.69
CA ALA A 266 -0.85 23.49 -14.43
C ALA A 266 -1.00 21.97 -14.25
N TYR A 267 -1.32 21.51 -13.04
CA TYR A 267 -1.59 20.10 -12.77
C TYR A 267 -2.93 19.66 -13.33
N THR A 268 -3.95 20.52 -13.24
CA THR A 268 -5.29 20.24 -13.77
C THR A 268 -5.26 20.03 -15.28
N GLU A 269 -4.50 20.86 -16.01
CA GLU A 269 -4.34 20.71 -17.45
C GLU A 269 -3.56 19.44 -17.79
N TYR A 270 -2.44 19.19 -17.13
CA TYR A 270 -1.68 17.95 -17.31
C TYR A 270 -2.55 16.69 -17.12
N ARG A 271 -3.39 16.66 -16.08
CA ARG A 271 -4.28 15.52 -15.80
C ARG A 271 -5.38 15.32 -16.86
N ARG A 272 -5.70 16.33 -17.67
CA ARG A 272 -6.58 16.17 -18.84
C ARG A 272 -5.87 15.52 -20.02
N GLU A 273 -4.55 15.66 -20.08
CA GLU A 273 -3.74 15.19 -21.20
C GLU A 273 -3.27 13.73 -21.09
N VAL A 274 -3.15 13.23 -19.86
CA VAL A 274 -2.65 11.89 -19.57
C VAL A 274 -3.61 11.12 -18.68
N SER A 275 -3.76 9.83 -18.96
CA SER A 275 -4.54 8.94 -18.09
C SER A 275 -3.69 8.41 -16.92
N CYS A 276 -4.36 7.97 -15.85
CA CYS A 276 -3.67 7.45 -14.66
C CYS A 276 -2.99 6.09 -14.89
N TRP A 277 -3.59 5.22 -15.71
CA TRP A 277 -3.16 3.82 -15.88
C TRP A 277 -2.73 3.47 -17.29
N ILE A 278 -3.41 4.03 -18.29
CA ILE A 278 -3.23 3.67 -19.70
C ILE A 278 -2.31 4.69 -20.36
N PRO A 279 -1.19 4.28 -20.95
CA PRO A 279 -0.30 5.17 -21.70
C PRO A 279 -1.05 5.93 -22.78
N THR A 280 -0.98 7.26 -22.71
CA THR A 280 -1.61 8.16 -23.67
C THR A 280 -0.53 8.61 -24.65
N PHE A 281 -0.56 8.05 -25.85
CA PHE A 281 0.35 8.46 -26.91
C PHE A 281 -0.31 9.60 -27.68
N LYS A 282 -0.02 10.85 -27.29
CA LYS A 282 -0.42 12.00 -28.10
C LYS A 282 0.21 11.85 -29.49
N ARG A 283 -0.65 11.74 -30.50
CA ARG A 283 -0.25 11.92 -31.90
C ARG A 283 0.12 13.39 -32.04
N ASN A 284 1.41 13.71 -32.19
CA ASN A 284 1.82 15.08 -32.47
C ASN A 284 1.01 15.55 -33.68
N ALA A 285 0.24 16.64 -33.52
CA ALA A 285 -0.23 17.38 -34.68
C ALA A 285 1.03 17.92 -35.37
N THR A 286 1.32 17.36 -36.54
CA THR A 286 2.29 17.86 -37.51
C THR A 286 2.00 19.31 -37.87
#